data_AF-A0A087XUD6-F1
#
_entry.id   AF-A0A087XUD6-F1
#
_cell.length_a   1.000
_cell.length_b   1.000
_cell.length_c   1.000
_cell.angle_alpha   90.00
_cell.angle_beta   90.00
_cell.angle_gamma   90.00
#
_symmetry.space_group_name_H-M   'P 1'
#
loop_
_entity.id
_entity.type
_entity.pdbx_description
1 polymer ?
#
loop_
_entity_poly.entity_id
_entity_poly.type
_entity_poly.pdbx_seq_one_letter_code
_entity_poly.pdbx_strand_id
1 'polypeptide(L)'
;MSCNASVTCLHLSSLKGAEKAPVHLMPCEIEHTGHAQVSQYFTATTKENKKDKTVSFRGRGLKGQEISCPQGHTGLVLKEVDRHGSDQEDRKVKVTSVFDKLTYWNLETPPTSDDIVVMAMDWPELAEAIHGTIED
;
A
#
# COMPACT_ATOMS: atom_id res chain seq x y z
N MET A 1 16.29 -35.56 2.54
CA MET A 1 15.71 -34.62 3.53
C MET A 1 14.70 -33.77 2.80
N SER A 2 13.40 -33.96 3.06
CA SER A 2 12.35 -33.16 2.43
C SER A 2 12.40 -31.77 3.05
N CYS A 3 12.70 -30.75 2.26
CA CYS A 3 12.47 -29.37 2.65
C CYS A 3 10.95 -29.14 2.68
N ASN A 4 10.33 -29.22 3.86
CA ASN A 4 8.96 -28.76 4.05
C ASN A 4 8.98 -27.23 3.98
N ALA A 5 8.94 -26.67 2.77
CA ALA A 5 8.74 -25.25 2.56
C ALA A 5 7.24 -24.98 2.70
N SER A 6 6.84 -24.16 3.67
CA SER A 6 5.46 -23.68 3.78
C SER A 6 5.16 -22.71 2.63
N VAL A 7 4.01 -22.89 1.98
CA VAL A 7 3.59 -22.03 0.85
C VAL A 7 2.57 -21.01 1.35
N THR A 8 2.67 -19.77 0.86
CA THR A 8 1.61 -18.77 1.05
C THR A 8 0.72 -18.74 -0.19
N CYS A 9 -0.53 -19.16 -0.04
CA CYS A 9 -1.52 -19.19 -1.12
C CYS A 9 -2.44 -17.97 -1.06
N LEU A 10 -2.53 -17.25 -2.18
CA LEU A 10 -3.44 -16.11 -2.36
C LEU A 10 -4.79 -16.59 -2.89
N HIS A 11 -5.84 -16.36 -2.11
CA HIS A 11 -7.21 -16.66 -2.53
C HIS A 11 -7.79 -15.53 -3.39
N LEU A 12 -7.54 -15.59 -4.69
CA LEU A 12 -7.93 -14.57 -5.68
C LEU A 12 -9.44 -14.44 -5.88
N SER A 13 -10.25 -15.41 -5.49
CA SER A 13 -11.71 -15.29 -5.63
C SER A 13 -12.28 -14.14 -4.79
N SER A 14 -11.59 -13.74 -3.71
CA SER A 14 -11.93 -12.58 -2.90
C SER A 14 -11.70 -11.24 -3.61
N LEU A 15 -10.96 -11.21 -4.72
CA LEU A 15 -10.72 -10.01 -5.51
C LEU A 15 -12.01 -9.43 -6.11
N LYS A 16 -12.95 -10.29 -6.56
CA LYS A 16 -14.19 -9.88 -7.23
C LYS A 16 -15.14 -9.06 -6.33
N GLY A 17 -15.02 -9.21 -5.02
CA GLY A 17 -15.83 -8.48 -4.03
C GLY A 17 -15.04 -7.48 -3.21
N ALA A 18 -13.76 -7.23 -3.55
CA ALA A 18 -12.91 -6.35 -2.77
C ALA A 18 -13.29 -4.88 -3.02
N GLU A 19 -13.53 -4.13 -1.95
CA GLU A 19 -13.83 -2.70 -2.03
C GLU A 19 -12.59 -1.87 -2.29
N LYS A 20 -12.78 -0.68 -2.89
CA LYS A 20 -11.70 0.31 -3.02
C LYS A 20 -11.46 0.98 -1.67
N ALA A 21 -10.23 0.93 -1.18
CA ALA A 21 -9.86 1.55 0.09
C ALA A 21 -8.98 2.79 -0.13
N PRO A 22 -9.23 3.90 0.59
CA PRO A 22 -8.25 4.99 0.68
C PRO A 22 -7.03 4.52 1.49
N VAL A 23 -5.84 4.74 0.94
CA VAL A 23 -4.57 4.36 1.57
C VAL A 23 -3.72 5.61 1.81
N HIS A 24 -3.15 5.70 3.02
CA HIS A 24 -2.27 6.79 3.43
C HIS A 24 -0.94 6.22 3.91
N LEU A 25 0.17 6.66 3.31
CA LEU A 25 1.51 6.38 3.79
C LEU A 25 1.98 7.56 4.64
N MET A 26 2.16 7.31 5.94
CA MET A 26 2.49 8.33 6.94
C MET A 26 4.01 8.46 7.13
N PRO A 27 4.54 9.67 7.41
CA PRO A 27 5.97 9.89 7.69
C PRO A 27 6.29 9.62 9.17
N CYS A 28 5.66 8.60 9.75
CA CYS A 28 5.85 8.20 11.13
C CYS A 28 5.40 6.76 11.35
N GLU A 29 5.94 6.16 12.40
CA GLU A 29 5.51 4.85 12.89
C GLU A 29 4.37 5.02 13.89
N ILE A 30 3.37 4.13 13.78
CA ILE A 30 2.25 4.04 14.72
C ILE A 30 2.30 2.62 15.29
N GLU A 31 2.68 2.48 16.56
CA GLU A 31 2.84 1.17 17.23
C GLU A 31 1.53 0.38 17.36
N HIS A 32 0.38 1.06 17.21
CA HIS A 32 -0.92 0.42 17.25
C HIS A 32 -1.35 -0.12 15.89
N THR A 33 -1.58 -1.44 15.81
CA THR A 33 -2.24 -2.08 14.67
C THR A 33 -3.70 -2.40 15.03
N GLY A 34 -4.65 -1.78 14.35
CA GLY A 34 -6.07 -1.98 14.62
C GLY A 34 -6.97 -0.97 13.90
N HIS A 35 -8.24 -0.94 14.33
CA HIS A 35 -9.20 0.04 13.80
C HIS A 35 -8.88 1.45 14.30
N ALA A 36 -9.06 2.43 13.40
CA ALA A 36 -8.91 3.84 13.71
C ALA A 36 -10.02 4.66 13.04
N GLN A 37 -10.45 5.74 13.69
CA GLN A 37 -11.49 6.65 13.19
C GLN A 37 -10.91 7.65 12.16
N VAL A 38 -10.31 7.13 11.10
CA VAL A 38 -9.58 7.92 10.08
C VAL A 38 -10.49 8.94 9.40
N SER A 39 -11.70 8.54 9.01
CA SER A 39 -12.67 9.42 8.35
C SER A 39 -13.03 10.64 9.19
N GLN A 40 -13.24 10.43 10.49
CA GLN A 40 -13.67 11.48 11.43
C GLN A 40 -12.55 12.47 11.77
N TYR A 41 -11.32 12.00 11.97
CA TYR A 41 -10.24 12.86 12.47
C TYR A 41 -9.26 13.31 11.40
N PHE A 42 -8.92 12.42 10.46
CA PHE A 42 -7.86 12.67 9.47
C PHE A 42 -8.45 13.13 8.13
N THR A 43 -9.37 12.36 7.54
CA THR A 43 -9.97 12.72 6.25
C THR A 43 -10.78 14.00 6.36
N ALA A 44 -11.59 14.16 7.41
CA ALA A 44 -12.42 15.35 7.61
C ALA A 44 -11.62 16.66 7.76
N THR A 45 -10.35 16.59 8.18
CA THR A 45 -9.48 17.76 8.38
C THR A 45 -8.45 17.94 7.26
N THR A 46 -8.43 17.03 6.28
CA THR A 46 -7.56 17.13 5.12
C THR A 46 -8.07 18.23 4.19
N LYS A 47 -7.19 19.19 3.88
CA LYS A 47 -7.45 20.23 2.87
C LYS A 47 -6.75 19.87 1.59
N GLU A 48 -7.45 20.01 0.47
CA GLU A 48 -6.95 19.69 -0.86
C GLU A 48 -6.98 20.93 -1.75
N ASN A 49 -5.85 21.19 -2.41
CA ASN A 49 -5.72 22.25 -3.40
C ASN A 49 -5.01 21.69 -4.63
N LYS A 50 -5.76 21.48 -5.71
CA LYS A 50 -5.29 20.80 -6.92
C LYS A 50 -4.72 19.41 -6.60
N LYS A 51 -3.40 19.24 -6.67
CA LYS A 51 -2.69 17.98 -6.37
C LYS A 51 -2.11 17.95 -4.96
N ASP A 52 -2.08 19.08 -4.27
CA ASP A 52 -1.47 19.22 -2.95
C ASP A 52 -2.52 18.95 -1.87
N LYS A 53 -2.16 18.11 -0.91
CA LYS A 53 -2.96 17.84 0.29
C LYS A 53 -2.22 18.34 1.51
N THR A 54 -2.97 18.82 2.51
CA THR A 54 -2.43 19.25 3.80
C THR A 54 -3.33 18.76 4.92
N VAL A 55 -2.74 18.29 6.01
CA VAL A 55 -3.48 17.81 7.19
C VAL A 55 -2.60 17.97 8.43
N SER A 56 -3.20 17.94 9.61
CA SER A 56 -2.45 17.84 10.87
C SER A 56 -2.61 16.45 11.45
N PHE A 57 -1.49 15.82 11.82
CA PHE A 57 -1.50 14.56 12.56
C PHE A 57 -0.70 14.75 13.85
N ARG A 58 -1.35 14.50 15.00
CA ARG A 58 -0.75 14.73 16.34
C ARG A 58 -0.19 16.15 16.53
N GLY A 59 -0.86 17.15 15.94
CA GLY A 59 -0.45 18.55 16.01
C GLY A 59 0.65 18.95 15.03
N ARG A 60 1.18 18.02 14.23
CA ARG A 60 2.23 18.29 13.24
C ARG A 60 1.64 18.43 11.85
N GLY A 61 2.07 19.44 11.12
CA GLY A 61 1.62 19.69 9.74
C GLY A 61 2.25 18.69 8.77
N LEU A 62 1.40 18.03 7.99
CA LEU A 62 1.80 17.14 6.90
C LEU A 62 1.45 17.78 5.56
N LYS A 63 2.31 17.54 4.57
CA LYS A 63 2.07 17.85 3.16
C LYS A 63 2.00 16.55 2.40
N GLY A 64 1.01 16.37 1.54
CA GLY A 64 0.81 15.12 0.86
C GLY A 64 0.47 15.29 -0.61
N GLN A 65 0.67 14.22 -1.35
CA GLN A 65 0.38 14.12 -2.77
C GLN A 65 -0.19 12.72 -3.05
N GLU A 66 -1.10 12.62 -4.02
CA GLU A 66 -1.53 11.32 -4.52
C GLU A 66 -0.46 10.74 -5.45
N ILE A 67 -0.12 9.48 -5.20
CA ILE A 67 0.75 8.66 -6.03
C ILE A 67 -0.12 7.55 -6.62
N SER A 68 -0.22 7.51 -7.95
CA SER A 68 -0.91 6.44 -8.66
C SER A 68 -0.07 5.16 -8.65
N CYS A 69 -0.74 4.01 -8.64
CA CYS A 69 -0.06 2.75 -8.92
C CYS A 69 0.53 2.79 -10.35
N PRO A 70 1.65 2.08 -10.59
CA PRO A 70 2.26 2.01 -11.91
C PRO A 70 1.29 1.48 -12.97
N GLN A 71 1.49 1.85 -14.23
CA GLN A 71 0.61 1.44 -15.32
C GLN A 71 0.50 -0.10 -15.36
N GLY A 72 -0.71 -0.62 -15.55
CA GLY A 72 -0.97 -2.07 -15.56
C GLY A 72 -0.99 -2.74 -14.18
N HIS A 73 -0.76 -1.98 -13.10
CA HIS A 73 -0.71 -2.52 -11.73
C HIS A 73 -1.88 -2.03 -10.88
N THR A 74 -2.20 -2.80 -9.83
CA THR A 74 -3.16 -2.41 -8.80
C THR A 74 -2.62 -2.81 -7.43
N GLY A 75 -2.95 -2.02 -6.42
CA GLY A 75 -2.62 -2.31 -5.03
C GLY A 75 -3.62 -3.27 -4.40
N LEU A 76 -3.10 -4.26 -3.67
CA LEU A 76 -3.92 -5.22 -2.91
C LEU A 76 -3.64 -5.07 -1.42
N VAL A 77 -4.71 -5.00 -0.61
CA VAL A 77 -4.63 -5.16 0.85
C VAL A 77 -4.95 -6.61 1.17
N LEU A 78 -3.97 -7.32 1.75
CA LEU A 78 -4.08 -8.74 2.05
C LEU A 78 -4.25 -8.97 3.55
N LYS A 79 -5.10 -9.93 3.91
CA LYS A 79 -5.27 -10.40 5.28
C LYS A 79 -5.17 -11.91 5.34
N GLU A 80 -4.37 -12.41 6.27
CA GLU A 80 -4.29 -13.82 6.58
C GLU A 80 -5.62 -14.32 7.17
N VAL A 81 -6.11 -15.44 6.65
CA VAL A 81 -7.42 -16.01 7.02
C VAL A 81 -7.29 -16.93 8.22
N ASP A 82 -6.21 -17.71 8.27
CA ASP A 82 -5.93 -18.72 9.29
C ASP A 82 -4.51 -18.48 9.83
N ARG A 83 -4.40 -17.90 11.03
CA ARG A 83 -3.11 -17.83 11.75
C ARG A 83 -2.89 -19.19 12.41
N HIS A 84 -2.29 -20.11 11.68
CA HIS A 84 -1.84 -21.38 12.22
C HIS A 84 -0.77 -21.15 13.30
N GLY A 85 -0.74 -22.02 14.32
CA GLY A 85 0.18 -21.88 15.46
C GLY A 85 1.61 -22.32 15.17
N SER A 86 1.91 -22.80 13.95
CA SER A 86 3.21 -23.31 13.55
C SER A 86 3.64 -22.75 12.19
N ASP A 87 4.93 -22.46 12.03
CA ASP A 87 5.52 -21.95 10.77
C ASP A 87 5.63 -23.00 9.65
N GLN A 88 5.22 -24.25 9.94
CA GLN A 88 5.31 -25.39 9.02
C GLN A 88 4.02 -25.61 8.20
N GLU A 89 2.96 -24.87 8.48
CA GLU A 89 1.68 -24.98 7.79
C GLU A 89 1.56 -23.98 6.63
N ASP A 90 0.87 -24.40 5.57
CA ASP A 90 0.57 -23.51 4.44
C ASP A 90 -0.32 -22.35 4.89
N ARG A 91 0.07 -21.14 4.50
CA ARG A 91 -0.61 -19.90 4.90
C ARG A 91 -1.60 -19.50 3.82
N LYS A 92 -2.79 -19.09 4.23
CA LYS A 92 -3.83 -18.58 3.32
C LYS A 92 -4.05 -17.10 3.54
N VAL A 93 -3.87 -16.31 2.49
CA VAL A 93 -4.16 -14.87 2.49
C VAL A 93 -5.30 -14.57 1.52
N LYS A 94 -6.18 -13.67 1.92
CA LYS A 94 -7.28 -13.16 1.07
C LYS A 94 -7.11 -11.69 0.80
N VAL A 95 -7.64 -11.25 -0.34
CA VAL A 95 -7.79 -9.83 -0.65
C VAL A 95 -8.95 -9.27 0.18
N THR A 96 -8.70 -8.21 0.95
CA THR A 96 -9.73 -7.49 1.70
C THR A 96 -10.15 -6.20 0.99
N SER A 97 -9.21 -5.54 0.31
CA SER A 97 -9.45 -4.29 -0.39
C SER A 97 -8.46 -4.11 -1.53
N VAL A 98 -8.80 -3.22 -2.46
CA VAL A 98 -7.94 -2.83 -3.58
C VAL A 98 -7.74 -1.32 -3.61
N PHE A 99 -6.68 -0.84 -4.24
CA PHE A 99 -6.47 0.59 -4.46
C PHE A 99 -5.67 0.83 -5.74
N ASP A 100 -5.97 1.91 -6.44
CA ASP A 100 -5.26 2.31 -7.67
C ASP A 100 -4.30 3.49 -7.43
N LYS A 101 -4.33 4.03 -6.21
CA LYS A 101 -3.51 5.15 -5.75
C LYS A 101 -3.44 5.16 -4.22
N LEU A 102 -2.39 5.78 -3.70
CA LEU A 102 -2.25 6.09 -2.28
C LEU A 102 -1.91 7.56 -2.10
N THR A 103 -2.21 8.12 -0.93
CA THR A 103 -1.69 9.44 -0.55
C THR A 103 -0.40 9.26 0.23
N TYR A 104 0.69 9.80 -0.27
CA TYR A 104 1.95 9.88 0.45
C TYR A 104 2.05 11.20 1.19
N TRP A 105 2.49 11.16 2.44
CA TRP A 105 2.60 12.31 3.31
C TRP A 105 4.05 12.50 3.77
N ASN A 106 4.56 13.71 3.58
CA ASN A 106 5.80 14.19 4.17
C ASN A 106 5.52 15.12 5.35
N LEU A 107 6.51 15.23 6.23
CA LEU A 107 6.50 16.15 7.35
C LEU A 107 6.93 17.54 6.85
N GLU A 108 6.03 18.52 6.98
CA GLU A 108 6.24 19.96 6.73
C GLU A 108 6.60 20.37 5.29
N THR A 109 7.29 19.52 4.53
CA THR A 109 7.73 19.71 3.15
C THR A 109 6.86 18.91 2.17
N PRO A 110 6.54 19.42 0.98
CA PRO A 110 5.81 18.65 -0.03
C PRO A 110 6.59 17.40 -0.48
N PRO A 111 5.89 16.32 -0.89
CA PRO A 111 6.52 15.24 -1.64
C PRO A 111 7.22 15.73 -2.92
N THR A 112 8.29 15.05 -3.29
CA THR A 112 9.12 15.34 -4.46
C THR A 112 9.41 14.06 -5.25
N SER A 113 9.96 14.18 -6.45
CA SER A 113 10.41 13.04 -7.26
C SER A 113 11.53 12.22 -6.60
N ASP A 114 12.29 12.84 -5.68
CA ASP A 114 13.47 12.24 -5.06
C ASP A 114 13.11 11.45 -3.80
N ASP A 115 11.84 11.46 -3.39
CA ASP A 115 11.36 10.63 -2.30
C ASP A 115 11.44 9.15 -2.70
N ILE A 116 12.05 8.33 -1.85
CA ILE A 116 12.32 6.91 -2.13
C ILE A 116 11.05 6.15 -2.56
N VAL A 117 9.91 6.44 -1.95
CA VAL A 117 8.65 5.78 -2.32
C VAL A 117 8.15 6.18 -3.71
N VAL A 118 8.40 7.42 -4.13
CA VAL A 118 8.03 7.91 -5.46
C VAL A 118 8.91 7.22 -6.50
N MET A 119 10.24 7.22 -6.28
CA MET A 119 11.18 6.51 -7.13
C MET A 119 10.90 5.00 -7.21
N ALA A 120 10.46 4.38 -6.11
CA ALA A 120 10.12 2.96 -6.08
C ALA A 120 8.93 2.60 -6.97
N MET A 121 8.04 3.56 -7.28
CA MET A 121 6.93 3.32 -8.20
C MET A 121 7.37 3.18 -9.65
N ASP A 122 8.58 3.65 -10.02
CA ASP A 122 9.12 3.49 -11.36
C ASP A 122 9.78 2.11 -11.57
N TRP A 123 10.04 1.38 -10.48
CA TRP A 123 10.72 0.08 -10.53
C TRP A 123 10.01 -0.98 -11.39
N PRO A 124 8.66 -1.13 -11.37
CA PRO A 124 8.00 -2.17 -12.18
C PRO A 124 8.23 -2.03 -13.69
N GLU A 125 8.27 -0.80 -14.21
CA GLU A 125 8.57 -0.55 -15.63
C GLU A 125 10.01 -0.99 -15.96
N LEU A 126 10.97 -0.64 -15.11
CA LEU A 126 12.35 -1.07 -15.27
C LEU A 126 12.50 -2.60 -15.15
N ALA A 127 11.76 -3.23 -14.23
CA ALA A 127 11.77 -4.67 -14.04
C ALA A 127 11.23 -5.40 -15.27
N GLU A 128 10.18 -4.88 -15.92
CA GLU A 128 9.64 -5.42 -17.17
C GLU A 128 10.68 -5.34 -18.30
N ALA A 129 11.40 -4.22 -18.43
CA ALA A 129 12.45 -4.06 -19.43
C ALA A 129 13.64 -5.03 -19.23
N ILE A 130 14.01 -5.31 -17.97
CA ILE A 130 15.14 -6.21 -17.64
C ILE A 130 14.77 -7.68 -17.81
N HIS A 131 13.56 -8.07 -17.39
CA HIS A 131 13.14 -9.47 -17.35
C HIS A 131 12.22 -9.88 -18.52
N GLY A 132 11.94 -8.95 -19.44
CA GLY A 132 11.22 -9.21 -20.66
C GLY A 132 11.86 -10.32 -21.48
N THR A 133 11.04 -11.11 -22.16
CA THR A 133 11.54 -12.16 -23.07
C THR A 133 12.29 -11.52 -24.23
N ILE A 134 13.43 -12.09 -24.61
CA ILE A 134 14.18 -11.67 -25.80
C ILE A 134 13.44 -12.24 -27.02
N GLU A 135 13.05 -11.39 -27.96
CA GLU A 135 12.56 -11.82 -29.28
C GLU A 135 13.77 -12.24 -30.14
N ASP A 136 13.68 -13.41 -30.78
CA ASP A 136 14.71 -13.96 -31.69
C ASP A 136 14.82 -13.18 -33.02
#